data_AF-A0A818MTF3-F1
#
_entry.id   AF-A0A818MTF3-F1
#
_cell.length_a   1.000
_cell.length_b   1.000
_cell.length_c   1.000
_cell.angle_alpha   90.00
_cell.angle_beta   90.00
_cell.angle_gamma   90.00
#
_symmetry.space_group_name_H-M   'P 1'
#
loop_
_entity.id
_entity.type
_entity.pdbx_description
1 polymer ?
#
loop_
_entity_poly.entity_id
_entity_poly.type
_entity_poly.pdbx_seq_one_letter_code
_entity_poly.pdbx_strand_id
1 'polypeptide(L)'
;MGCDKYKHSSYICFAIHFLGSNLQYHHYSIKTQSFDESLTGEAIKDPFLVVLHEFGLNSNNIIVVCDQGSNMRKAWKLLKVIHTFCIGYGIHNWLMTDCFPEMNFVPDLLDKVQMIINTLCYHQHELECEFLRSNEMINNDLLSTINKAGEILDADVASPYIDFEDFEALNENMINNDLEES
;
A
#
# COMPACT_ATOMS: atom_id res chain seq x y z
N MET A 1 5.41 3.98 -17.77
CA MET A 1 6.24 2.77 -17.58
C MET A 1 6.88 2.85 -16.22
N GLY A 2 7.07 1.72 -15.56
CA GLY A 2 7.84 1.65 -14.31
C GLY A 2 8.74 0.42 -14.32
N CYS A 3 9.84 0.48 -13.60
CA CYS A 3 10.73 -0.66 -13.38
C CYS A 3 10.72 -1.00 -11.89
N ASP A 4 10.38 -2.24 -11.56
CA ASP A 4 10.51 -2.77 -10.21
C ASP A 4 11.88 -3.43 -10.08
N LYS A 5 12.78 -2.77 -9.35
CA LYS A 5 14.15 -3.28 -9.15
C LYS A 5 14.18 -4.53 -8.26
N TYR A 6 13.20 -4.73 -7.39
CA TYR A 6 13.14 -5.89 -6.50
C TYR A 6 12.69 -7.14 -7.25
N LYS A 7 11.67 -6.99 -8.10
CA LYS A 7 11.17 -8.10 -8.94
C LYS A 7 11.98 -8.32 -10.22
N HIS A 8 12.91 -7.43 -10.54
CA HIS A 8 13.64 -7.41 -11.81
C HIS A 8 12.73 -7.37 -13.04
N SER A 9 11.51 -6.84 -12.90
CA SER A 9 10.53 -6.76 -13.97
C SER A 9 10.21 -5.31 -14.29
N SER A 10 9.87 -5.07 -15.54
CA SER A 10 9.35 -3.78 -15.97
C SER A 10 7.88 -3.88 -16.32
N TYR A 11 7.15 -2.77 -16.19
CA TYR A 11 5.71 -2.73 -16.37
C TYR A 11 5.29 -1.58 -17.26
N ILE A 12 4.34 -1.86 -18.15
CA ILE A 12 3.61 -0.85 -18.91
C ILE A 12 2.15 -0.94 -18.54
N CYS A 13 1.64 0.13 -17.94
CA CYS A 13 0.21 0.34 -17.79
C CYS A 13 -0.29 1.09 -19.03
N PHE A 14 -1.28 0.51 -19.68
CA PHE A 14 -2.05 1.13 -20.76
C PHE A 14 -3.31 1.71 -20.13
N ALA A 15 -3.54 2.99 -20.37
CA ALA A 15 -4.73 3.70 -19.97
C ALA A 15 -5.30 4.45 -21.18
N ILE A 16 -6.63 4.57 -21.21
CA ILE A 16 -7.33 5.36 -22.22
C ILE A 16 -7.95 6.59 -21.57
N HIS A 17 -7.85 7.71 -22.28
CA HIS A 17 -8.42 8.99 -21.89
C HIS A 17 -9.25 9.52 -23.06
N PHE A 18 -10.48 9.92 -22.79
CA PHE A 18 -11.36 10.49 -23.81
C PHE A 18 -12.42 11.39 -23.17
N LEU A 19 -13.07 12.21 -24.00
CA LEU A 19 -14.23 13.01 -23.60
C LEU A 19 -15.51 12.32 -24.08
N GLY A 20 -16.49 12.18 -23.18
CA GLY A 20 -17.82 11.70 -23.52
C GLY A 20 -18.59 12.73 -24.35
N SER A 21 -19.78 12.34 -24.82
CA SER A 21 -20.69 13.24 -25.56
C SER A 21 -21.14 14.46 -24.75
N ASN A 22 -21.10 14.36 -23.42
CA ASN A 22 -21.37 15.45 -22.48
C ASN A 22 -20.10 16.25 -22.09
N LEU A 23 -18.99 16.09 -22.82
CA LEU A 23 -17.67 16.66 -22.51
C LEU A 23 -17.12 16.26 -21.14
N GLN A 24 -17.66 15.21 -20.53
CA GLN A 24 -17.08 14.66 -19.30
C GLN A 24 -15.79 13.92 -19.64
N TYR A 25 -14.76 14.17 -18.84
CA TYR A 25 -13.51 13.45 -18.95
C TYR A 25 -13.62 12.06 -18.36
N HIS A 26 -13.15 11.08 -19.13
CA HIS A 26 -13.07 9.69 -18.73
C HIS A 26 -11.62 9.21 -18.73
N HIS A 27 -11.28 8.41 -17.73
CA HIS A 27 -10.00 7.73 -17.61
C HIS A 27 -10.24 6.29 -17.18
N TYR A 28 -9.70 5.34 -17.93
CA TYR A 28 -9.73 3.93 -17.58
C TYR A 28 -8.35 3.31 -17.77
N SER A 29 -7.84 2.65 -16.72
CA SER A 29 -6.72 1.72 -16.83
C SER A 29 -7.23 0.45 -17.49
N ILE A 30 -6.72 0.12 -18.67
CA ILE A 30 -7.24 -0.98 -19.49
C ILE A 30 -6.41 -2.25 -19.38
N LYS A 31 -5.09 -2.13 -19.23
CA LYS A 31 -4.21 -3.30 -19.05
C LYS A 31 -2.90 -2.89 -18.38
N THR A 32 -2.35 -3.75 -17.54
CA THR A 32 -0.97 -3.65 -17.09
C THR A 32 -0.22 -4.88 -17.55
N GLN A 33 0.82 -4.68 -18.36
CA GLN A 33 1.67 -5.74 -18.87
C GLN A 33 3.00 -5.74 -18.13
N SER A 34 3.40 -6.89 -17.59
CA SER A 34 4.75 -7.13 -17.08
C SER A 34 5.67 -7.62 -18.20
N PHE A 35 6.94 -7.26 -18.09
CA PHE A 35 8.02 -7.63 -18.98
C PHE A 35 9.16 -8.12 -18.10
N ASP A 36 9.44 -9.42 -18.20
CA ASP A 36 10.51 -10.08 -17.42
C ASP A 36 11.88 -9.88 -18.06
N GLU A 37 11.89 -9.50 -19.35
CA GLU A 37 13.10 -9.18 -20.11
C GLU A 37 13.23 -7.68 -20.37
N SER A 38 14.35 -7.30 -21.01
CA SER A 38 14.59 -5.92 -21.44
C SER A 38 13.46 -5.41 -22.34
N LEU A 39 12.85 -4.30 -21.93
CA LEU A 39 11.82 -3.58 -22.69
C LEU A 39 12.38 -2.99 -23.97
N THR A 40 12.46 -3.78 -25.04
CA THR A 40 12.82 -3.31 -26.38
C THR A 40 11.62 -2.66 -27.07
N GLY A 41 11.87 -1.82 -28.09
CA GLY A 41 10.79 -1.22 -28.86
C GLY A 41 9.89 -2.25 -29.56
N GLU A 42 10.48 -3.36 -29.99
CA GLU A 42 9.78 -4.51 -30.56
C GLU A 42 8.91 -5.22 -29.53
N ALA A 43 9.44 -5.48 -28.32
CA ALA A 43 8.68 -6.12 -27.25
C ALA A 43 7.45 -5.32 -26.80
N ILE A 44 7.48 -3.99 -26.94
CA ILE A 44 6.35 -3.11 -26.59
C ILE A 44 5.25 -3.14 -27.66
N LYS A 45 5.64 -3.32 -28.93
CA LYS A 45 4.75 -3.24 -30.08
C LYS A 45 3.61 -4.25 -29.99
N ASP A 46 3.93 -5.52 -29.76
CA ASP A 46 2.95 -6.60 -29.86
C ASP A 46 1.90 -6.53 -28.73
N PRO A 47 2.27 -6.35 -27.44
CA PRO A 47 1.30 -6.14 -26.38
C PRO A 47 0.39 -4.94 -26.61
N PHE A 48 0.91 -3.85 -27.17
CA PHE A 48 0.10 -2.68 -27.50
C PHE A 48 -0.94 -2.99 -28.58
N LEU A 49 -0.57 -3.70 -29.66
CA LEU A 49 -1.52 -4.12 -30.69
C LEU A 49 -2.59 -5.06 -30.14
N VAL A 50 -2.22 -5.96 -29.23
CA VAL A 50 -3.18 -6.83 -28.52
C VAL A 50 -4.18 -5.99 -27.74
N VAL A 51 -3.72 -4.99 -26.98
CA VAL A 51 -4.61 -4.07 -26.24
C VAL A 51 -5.54 -3.31 -27.18
N LEU A 52 -5.04 -2.77 -28.29
CA LEU A 52 -5.89 -2.08 -29.25
C LEU A 52 -6.97 -3.01 -29.81
N HIS A 53 -6.61 -4.24 -30.17
CA HIS A 53 -7.53 -5.22 -30.70
C HIS A 53 -8.58 -5.65 -29.64
N GLU A 54 -8.17 -5.94 -28.41
CA GLU A 54 -9.06 -6.33 -27.29
C GLU A 54 -10.15 -5.27 -27.03
N PHE A 55 -9.82 -3.99 -27.22
CA PHE A 55 -10.75 -2.87 -26.97
C PHE A 55 -11.38 -2.30 -28.26
N GLY A 56 -11.16 -2.93 -29.42
CA GLY A 56 -11.72 -2.47 -30.70
C GLY A 56 -11.21 -1.09 -31.14
N LEU A 57 -10.01 -0.71 -30.70
CA LEU A 57 -9.40 0.59 -30.98
C LEU A 57 -8.59 0.54 -32.28
N ASN A 58 -8.67 1.61 -33.07
CA ASN A 58 -7.87 1.78 -34.28
C ASN A 58 -6.67 2.69 -34.00
N SER A 59 -5.46 2.26 -34.40
CA SER A 59 -4.22 3.01 -34.24
C SER A 59 -4.20 4.38 -34.93
N ASN A 60 -5.06 4.59 -35.95
CA ASN A 60 -5.17 5.87 -36.65
C ASN A 60 -5.94 6.94 -35.88
N ASN A 61 -6.70 6.54 -34.85
CA ASN A 61 -7.61 7.42 -34.10
C ASN A 61 -7.14 7.70 -32.68
N ILE A 62 -5.89 7.36 -32.36
CA ILE A 62 -5.33 7.50 -31.01
C ILE A 62 -4.07 8.35 -31.05
N ILE A 63 -3.86 9.07 -29.95
CA ILE A 63 -2.61 9.75 -29.65
C ILE A 63 -2.03 9.07 -28.42
N VAL A 64 -0.81 8.57 -28.54
CA VAL A 64 -0.10 7.95 -27.42
C VAL A 64 0.68 9.03 -26.67
N VAL A 65 0.52 9.05 -25.34
CA VAL A 65 1.28 9.93 -24.44
C VAL A 65 2.16 9.06 -23.56
N CYS A 66 3.49 9.20 -23.65
CA CYS A 66 4.39 8.49 -22.74
C CYS A 66 5.72 9.24 -22.51
N ASP A 67 6.61 8.67 -21.70
CA ASP A 67 7.96 9.20 -21.50
C ASP A 67 8.81 9.16 -22.79
N GLN A 68 9.97 9.81 -22.77
CA GLN A 68 10.88 9.87 -23.92
C GLN A 68 11.93 8.74 -23.94
N GLY A 69 11.68 7.62 -23.25
CA GLY A 69 12.56 6.46 -23.27
C GLY A 69 12.90 6.04 -24.70
N SER A 70 14.16 5.68 -24.95
CA SER A 70 14.64 5.30 -26.29
C SER A 70 13.82 4.17 -26.90
N ASN A 71 13.50 3.15 -26.09
CA ASN A 71 12.70 2.01 -26.52
C ASN A 71 11.23 2.36 -26.76
N MET A 72 10.64 3.25 -25.96
CA MET A 72 9.30 3.78 -26.21
C MET A 72 9.24 4.51 -27.55
N ARG A 73 10.17 5.44 -27.79
CA ARG A 73 10.25 6.16 -29.08
C ARG A 73 10.42 5.22 -30.26
N LYS A 74 11.20 4.14 -30.10
CA LYS A 74 11.35 3.09 -31.12
C LYS A 74 10.03 2.36 -31.37
N ALA A 75 9.33 1.94 -30.31
CA ALA A 75 8.05 1.24 -30.40
C ALA A 75 7.01 2.05 -31.19
N TRP A 76 6.84 3.34 -30.88
CA TRP A 76 5.84 4.18 -31.54
C TRP A 76 6.14 4.45 -33.00
N LYS A 77 7.43 4.57 -33.36
CA LYS A 77 7.87 4.63 -34.76
C LYS A 77 7.52 3.34 -35.52
N LEU A 78 7.73 2.16 -34.91
CA LEU A 78 7.38 0.87 -35.51
C LEU A 78 5.86 0.71 -35.68
N LEU A 79 5.08 1.21 -34.71
CA LEU A 79 3.61 1.17 -34.72
C LEU A 79 2.98 2.22 -35.65
N LYS A 80 3.74 3.22 -36.09
CA LYS A 80 3.26 4.34 -36.91
C LYS A 80 2.08 5.09 -36.28
N VAL A 81 2.05 5.17 -34.94
CA VAL A 81 1.04 5.91 -34.17
C VAL A 81 1.51 7.34 -33.92
N ILE A 82 0.56 8.27 -33.81
CA ILE A 82 0.87 9.62 -33.34
C ILE A 82 1.27 9.52 -31.87
N HIS A 83 2.42 10.08 -31.53
CA HIS A 83 2.96 10.06 -30.18
C HIS A 83 3.36 11.47 -29.75
N THR A 84 3.00 11.84 -28.53
CA THR A 84 3.43 13.06 -27.85
C THR A 84 4.09 12.74 -26.52
N PHE A 85 4.96 13.64 -26.07
CA PHE A 85 5.72 13.43 -24.84
C PHE A 85 4.87 13.73 -23.60
N CYS A 86 5.11 12.95 -22.55
CA CYS A 86 4.57 13.20 -21.23
C CYS A 86 5.18 14.48 -20.65
N ILE A 87 4.34 15.49 -20.41
CA ILE A 87 4.74 16.76 -19.80
C ILE A 87 5.30 16.53 -18.40
N GLY A 88 4.71 15.62 -17.62
CA GLY A 88 5.19 15.30 -16.27
C GLY A 88 6.63 14.77 -16.28
N TYR A 89 6.95 13.89 -17.23
CA TYR A 89 8.32 13.40 -17.42
C TYR A 89 9.26 14.54 -17.87
N GLY A 90 8.80 15.41 -18.76
CA GLY A 90 9.57 16.58 -19.21
C GLY A 90 9.90 17.55 -18.07
N ILE A 91 8.91 17.89 -17.23
CA ILE A 91 9.11 18.74 -16.06
C ILE A 91 10.05 18.08 -15.06
N HIS A 92 9.87 16.78 -14.80
CA HIS A 92 10.75 16.04 -13.91
C HIS A 92 12.20 16.11 -14.38
N ASN A 93 12.46 15.80 -15.65
CA ASN A 93 13.82 15.87 -16.20
C ASN A 93 14.37 17.29 -16.11
N TRP A 94 13.63 18.30 -16.56
CA TRP A 94 14.06 19.69 -16.49
C TRP A 94 14.45 20.11 -15.06
N LEU A 95 13.63 19.75 -14.06
CA LEU A 95 13.95 20.03 -12.66
C LEU A 95 15.23 19.32 -12.20
N MET A 96 15.36 18.03 -12.51
CA MET A 96 16.45 17.19 -12.00
C MET A 96 17.78 17.43 -12.74
N THR A 97 17.76 17.74 -14.03
CA THR A 97 18.98 17.89 -14.85
C THR A 97 19.42 19.33 -14.98
N ASP A 98 18.48 20.27 -15.07
CA ASP A 98 18.79 21.65 -15.44
C ASP A 98 18.59 22.63 -14.28
N CYS A 99 17.63 22.39 -13.38
CA CYS A 99 17.35 23.31 -12.28
C CYS A 99 18.11 23.00 -11.00
N PHE A 100 17.96 21.80 -10.43
CA PHE A 100 18.52 21.48 -9.12
C PHE A 100 20.05 21.47 -9.05
N PRO A 101 20.78 20.97 -10.06
CA PRO A 101 22.25 21.00 -10.03
C PRO A 101 22.82 22.43 -9.98
N GLU A 102 22.13 23.40 -10.56
CA GLU A 102 22.54 24.81 -10.60
C GLU A 102 22.21 25.57 -9.30
N MET A 103 21.46 24.96 -8.38
CA MET A 103 21.10 25.59 -7.10
C MET A 103 22.17 25.29 -6.04
N ASN A 104 22.95 26.29 -5.63
CA ASN A 104 24.12 26.17 -4.74
C ASN A 104 24.00 25.26 -3.49
N PHE A 105 22.80 25.07 -2.93
CA PHE A 105 22.59 24.28 -1.70
C PHE A 105 21.87 22.94 -1.93
N VAL A 106 21.19 22.79 -3.07
CA VAL A 106 20.32 21.63 -3.30
C VAL A 106 21.11 20.33 -3.49
N PRO A 107 22.21 20.28 -4.28
CA PRO A 107 23.01 19.07 -4.42
C PRO A 107 23.53 18.54 -3.08
N ASP A 108 24.14 19.41 -2.28
CA ASP A 108 24.65 19.05 -0.95
C ASP A 108 23.56 18.50 -0.02
N LEU A 109 22.35 19.07 -0.09
CA LEU A 109 21.21 18.59 0.69
C LEU A 109 20.74 17.22 0.20
N LEU A 110 20.62 17.04 -1.12
CA LEU A 110 20.22 15.78 -1.73
C LEU A 110 21.21 14.65 -1.39
N ASP A 111 22.51 14.94 -1.41
CA ASP A 111 23.55 13.97 -1.03
C ASP A 111 23.42 13.55 0.43
N LYS A 112 23.20 14.51 1.35
CA LYS A 112 22.97 14.20 2.78
C LYS A 112 21.72 13.35 2.98
N VAL A 113 20.63 13.67 2.29
CA VAL A 113 19.39 12.87 2.34
C VAL A 113 19.64 11.46 1.79
N GLN A 114 20.35 11.35 0.68
CA GLN A 114 20.69 10.05 0.08
C GLN A 114 21.59 9.22 1.01
N MET A 115 22.54 9.84 1.72
CA MET A 115 23.34 9.17 2.74
C MET A 115 22.46 8.60 3.87
N ILE A 116 21.53 9.40 4.40
CA ILE A 116 20.60 8.94 5.44
C ILE A 116 19.77 7.75 4.93
N ILE A 117 19.22 7.84 3.71
CA ILE A 117 18.45 6.75 3.09
C ILE A 117 19.32 5.50 2.97
N ASN A 118 20.56 5.61 2.49
CA ASN A 118 21.45 4.46 2.33
C ASN A 118 21.78 3.80 3.69
N THR A 119 22.01 4.60 4.73
CA THR A 119 22.22 4.10 6.09
C THR A 119 20.98 3.37 6.60
N LEU A 120 19.79 3.95 6.43
CA LEU A 120 18.54 3.30 6.84
C LEU A 120 18.29 1.99 6.07
N CYS A 121 18.54 1.97 4.76
CA CYS A 121 18.43 0.74 3.95
C CYS A 121 19.43 -0.34 4.38
N TYR A 122 20.65 0.05 4.77
CA TYR A 122 21.66 -0.89 5.27
C TYR A 122 21.22 -1.54 6.59
N HIS A 123 20.67 -0.73 7.51
CA HIS A 123 20.16 -1.20 8.81
C HIS A 123 18.73 -1.73 8.76
N GLN A 124 18.12 -1.85 7.57
CA GLN A 124 16.70 -2.22 7.44
C GLN A 124 16.39 -3.55 8.14
N HIS A 125 17.22 -4.57 7.93
CA HIS A 125 16.99 -5.89 8.54
C HIS A 125 17.08 -5.84 10.07
N GLU A 126 18.05 -5.09 10.62
CA GLU A 126 18.20 -4.91 12.07
C GLU A 126 16.99 -4.18 12.66
N LEU A 127 16.53 -3.11 12.00
CA LEU A 127 15.34 -2.36 12.39
C LEU A 127 14.07 -3.21 12.33
N GLU A 128 13.92 -4.06 11.30
CA GLU A 128 12.81 -5.01 11.18
C GLU A 128 12.84 -6.05 12.31
N CYS A 129 14.00 -6.61 12.63
CA CYS A 129 14.17 -7.53 13.74
C CYS A 129 13.86 -6.88 15.10
N GLU A 130 14.34 -5.65 15.35
CA GLU A 130 14.03 -4.90 16.57
C GLU A 130 12.54 -4.61 16.70
N PHE A 131 11.89 -4.20 15.60
CA PHE A 131 10.46 -3.94 15.56
C PHE A 131 9.64 -5.20 15.87
N LEU A 132 9.98 -6.33 15.25
CA LEU A 132 9.34 -7.62 15.53
C LEU A 132 9.51 -8.04 16.99
N ARG A 133 10.73 -7.93 17.53
CA ARG A 133 11.01 -8.25 18.94
C ARG A 133 10.21 -7.37 19.90
N SER A 134 10.14 -6.07 19.62
CA SER A 134 9.35 -5.13 20.43
C SER A 134 7.86 -5.47 20.40
N ASN A 135 7.31 -5.82 19.23
CA ASN A 135 5.91 -6.22 19.12
C ASN A 135 5.64 -7.56 19.82
N GLU A 136 6.56 -8.51 19.76
CA GLU A 136 6.43 -9.79 20.48
C GLU A 136 6.40 -9.56 22.00
N MET A 137 7.27 -8.69 22.52
CA MET A 137 7.25 -8.30 23.94
C MET A 137 5.92 -7.66 24.34
N ILE A 138 5.42 -6.72 23.55
CA ILE A 138 4.13 -6.05 23.80
C ILE A 138 2.97 -7.07 23.78
N ASN A 139 2.95 -7.97 22.80
CA ASN A 139 1.92 -9.00 22.70
C ASN A 139 1.96 -9.97 23.88
N ASN A 140 3.15 -10.38 24.32
CA ASN A 140 3.31 -11.26 25.48
C ASN A 140 2.87 -10.57 26.77
N ASP A 141 3.16 -9.28 26.93
CA ASP A 141 2.70 -8.48 28.09
C ASP A 141 1.17 -8.34 28.12
N LEU A 142 0.56 -8.05 26.97
CA LEU A 142 -0.89 -8.04 26.78
C LEU A 142 -1.52 -9.39 27.13
N LEU A 143 -0.98 -10.50 26.63
CA LEU A 143 -1.45 -11.85 26.94
C LEU A 143 -1.33 -12.16 28.44
N SER A 144 -0.23 -11.75 29.08
CA SER A 144 -0.06 -11.92 30.52
C SER A 144 -1.09 -11.12 31.33
N THR A 145 -1.45 -9.93 30.86
CA THR A 145 -2.45 -9.06 31.48
C THR A 145 -3.85 -9.64 31.31
N ILE A 146 -4.18 -10.16 30.13
CA ILE A 146 -5.44 -10.86 29.86
C ILE A 146 -5.55 -12.10 30.75
N ASN A 147 -4.50 -12.92 30.85
CA ASN A 147 -4.52 -14.12 31.68
C ASN A 147 -4.73 -13.79 33.16
N LYS A 148 -4.04 -12.77 33.68
CA LYS A 148 -4.26 -12.30 35.06
C LYS A 148 -5.68 -11.79 35.29
N ALA A 149 -6.24 -11.06 34.32
CA ALA A 149 -7.63 -10.61 34.42
C ALA A 149 -8.61 -11.80 34.39
N GLY A 150 -8.33 -12.83 33.58
CA GLY A 150 -9.08 -14.09 33.56
C GLY A 150 -9.01 -14.83 34.90
N GLU A 151 -7.82 -14.96 35.50
CA GLU A 151 -7.65 -15.59 36.82
C GLU A 151 -8.44 -14.88 37.92
N ILE A 152 -8.54 -13.55 37.87
CA ILE A 152 -9.35 -12.77 38.82
C ILE A 152 -10.84 -13.04 38.61
N LEU A 153 -11.31 -13.07 37.36
CA LEU A 153 -12.70 -13.37 37.03
C LEU A 153 -13.09 -14.80 37.43
N ASP A 154 -12.20 -15.77 37.21
CA ASP A 154 -12.43 -17.17 37.59
C ASP A 154 -12.40 -17.36 39.12
N ALA A 155 -11.59 -16.58 39.85
CA ALA A 155 -11.58 -16.57 41.30
C ALA A 155 -12.89 -16.00 41.90
N ASP A 156 -13.52 -15.04 41.23
CA ASP A 156 -14.82 -14.48 41.64
C ASP A 156 -15.99 -15.46 41.37
N VAL A 157 -15.86 -16.37 40.39
CA VAL A 157 -16.85 -17.45 40.13
C VAL A 157 -16.73 -18.60 41.14
N ALA A 158 -15.57 -18.74 41.80
CA ALA A 158 -15.36 -19.68 42.91
C ALA A 158 -15.80 -19.14 44.28
N SER A 159 -16.49 -17.99 44.33
CA SER A 159 -17.28 -17.63 45.50
C SER A 159 -18.35 -18.72 45.70
N PRO A 160 -18.47 -19.33 46.90
CA PRO A 160 -19.41 -20.41 47.10
C PRO A 160 -20.79 -19.90 46.72
N TYR A 161 -21.42 -20.62 45.79
CA TYR A 161 -22.85 -20.53 45.53
C TYR A 161 -23.54 -20.48 46.90
N ILE A 162 -24.10 -19.31 47.26
CA ILE A 162 -25.13 -19.29 48.28
C ILE A 162 -26.26 -20.04 47.61
N ASP A 163 -26.47 -21.27 48.04
CA ASP A 163 -27.57 -22.08 47.55
C ASP A 163 -28.85 -21.30 47.83
N PHE A 164 -29.79 -21.26 46.88
CA PHE A 164 -31.03 -20.47 47.06
C PHE A 164 -31.82 -20.92 48.31
N GLU A 165 -31.55 -22.13 48.82
CA GLU A 165 -32.10 -22.66 50.06
C GLU A 165 -31.55 -21.96 51.33
N ASP A 166 -30.31 -21.44 51.31
CA ASP A 166 -29.74 -20.70 52.46
C ASP A 166 -30.35 -19.28 52.59
N PHE A 167 -30.89 -18.73 51.50
CA PHE A 167 -31.53 -17.42 51.50
C PHE A 167 -32.94 -17.45 52.12
N GLU A 168 -33.68 -18.56 51.96
CA GLU A 168 -34.97 -18.75 52.63
C GLU A 168 -34.79 -18.98 54.14
N ALA A 169 -33.76 -19.73 54.56
CA ALA A 169 -33.44 -19.95 55.97
C ALA A 169 -33.00 -18.67 56.71
N LEU A 170 -32.33 -17.74 56.03
CA LEU A 170 -32.00 -16.42 56.58
C LEU A 170 -33.22 -15.51 56.70
N ASN A 171 -34.18 -15.61 55.77
CA ASN A 171 -35.38 -14.77 55.77
C ASN A 171 -36.40 -15.23 56.84
N GLU A 172 -36.56 -16.53 57.07
CA GLU A 172 -37.43 -17.05 58.15
C GLU A 172 -36.89 -16.72 59.55
N ASN A 173 -35.56 -16.68 59.74
CA ASN A 173 -34.96 -16.29 61.02
C ASN A 173 -35.05 -14.78 61.30
N MET A 174 -35.10 -13.93 60.26
CA MET A 174 -35.35 -12.49 60.45
C MET A 174 -36.81 -12.20 60.83
N ILE A 175 -37.78 -12.93 60.26
CA ILE A 175 -39.20 -12.71 60.55
C ILE A 175 -39.59 -13.19 61.96
N ASN A 176 -38.97 -14.27 62.46
CA ASN A 176 -39.28 -14.78 63.80
C ASN A 176 -38.64 -13.96 64.94
N ASN A 177 -37.49 -13.32 64.71
CA ASN A 177 -36.86 -12.48 65.74
C ASN A 177 -37.60 -11.15 65.97
N ASP A 178 -38.33 -10.63 64.97
CA ASP A 178 -39.13 -9.41 65.11
C ASP A 178 -40.48 -9.63 65.84
N LEU A 179 -40.89 -10.88 66.05
CA LEU A 179 -42.16 -11.22 66.73
C LEU A 179 -41.99 -11.59 68.22
N GLU A 180 -40.77 -11.78 68.72
CA GLU A 180 -40.50 -12.02 70.14
C GLU A 180 -40.17 -10.73 70.93
N GLU A 181 -40.03 -9.57 70.26
CA GLU A 181 -39.76 -8.27 70.89
C GLU A 181 -40.97 -7.30 70.98
N SER A 182 -42.20 -7.75 70.73
CA SER A 182 -43.45 -6.95 70.88
C SER A 182 -44.39 -7.49 71.96
#